data_AF-A0A7U9SNZ6-F1
#
_entry.id   AF-A0A7U9SNZ6-F1
#
_cell.length_a   1.000
_cell.length_b   1.000
_cell.length_c   1.000
_cell.angle_alpha   90.00
_cell.angle_beta   90.00
_cell.angle_gamma   90.00
#
_symmetry.space_group_name_H-M   'P 1'
#
loop_
_entity.id
_entity.type
_entity.pdbx_description
1 polymer ?
#
loop_
_entity_poly.entity_id
_entity_poly.type
_entity_poly.pdbx_seq_one_letter_code
_entity_poly.pdbx_strand_id
1 'polypeptide(L)'
;MSYLTPDRTKPITARKLGDYFDRAAVLETLTINAQNAVRAAETPAPKEEHPRSIRERLQRNKATINTPKQDTSQREAVQRMVDREAKRAEGKGTGYDRWAAVHNLKQMAATMSIYEESGFSSPEELEAALATASAELSSVHAKLKAVESALREKKDLQKQLLAYIKTKPARDGLKAQKTEKARKNYREQHESDFMIAEAATRYFKAQGISKIPASKALQAEIEQLMREKNTLYNEYREKRERTKELQTVKSNIGQILRREPERGKGRDNER
;
A
#
# COMPACT_ATOMS: atom_id res chain seq x y z
N MET A 1 -41.92 -26.95 22.02
CA MET A 1 -41.16 -28.03 21.37
C MET A 1 -40.36 -28.75 22.44
N SER A 2 -40.50 -30.07 22.54
CA SER A 2 -39.71 -30.92 23.44
C SER A 2 -39.05 -32.00 22.60
N TYR A 3 -37.72 -32.03 22.56
CA TYR A 3 -36.95 -32.94 21.72
C TYR A 3 -36.27 -34.01 22.59
N LEU A 4 -36.46 -35.29 22.25
CA LEU A 4 -35.88 -36.42 22.96
C LEU A 4 -34.78 -37.03 22.09
N THR A 5 -33.53 -36.89 22.52
CA THR A 5 -32.39 -37.58 21.90
C THR A 5 -32.37 -39.05 22.32
N PRO A 6 -31.89 -39.98 21.47
CA PRO A 6 -31.87 -41.43 21.75
C PRO A 6 -31.23 -41.80 23.10
N ASP A 7 -30.23 -41.03 23.53
CA ASP A 7 -29.47 -41.29 24.75
C ASP A 7 -30.12 -40.74 26.04
N ARG A 8 -31.37 -40.25 25.97
CA ARG A 8 -32.05 -39.64 27.13
C ARG A 8 -33.43 -40.21 27.36
N THR A 9 -33.77 -40.36 28.63
CA THR A 9 -35.09 -40.81 29.09
C THR A 9 -36.07 -39.66 29.35
N LYS A 10 -35.60 -38.39 29.34
CA LYS A 10 -36.45 -37.20 29.53
C LYS A 10 -36.24 -36.20 28.39
N PRO A 11 -37.33 -35.63 27.82
CA PRO A 11 -37.20 -34.73 26.68
C PRO A 11 -36.64 -33.36 27.11
N ILE A 12 -35.81 -32.78 26.25
CA ILE A 12 -35.29 -31.43 26.43
C ILE A 12 -36.38 -30.45 26.02
N THR A 13 -36.87 -29.69 26.99
CA THR A 13 -37.88 -28.65 26.76
C THR A 13 -37.19 -27.31 26.48
N ALA A 14 -37.80 -26.48 25.62
CA ALA A 14 -37.25 -25.18 25.22
C ALA A 14 -36.84 -24.28 26.41
N ARG A 15 -37.56 -24.34 27.54
CA ARG A 15 -37.19 -23.62 28.79
C ARG A 15 -35.78 -23.93 29.30
N LYS A 16 -35.23 -25.12 29.02
CA LYS A 16 -33.88 -25.50 29.45
C LYS A 16 -32.78 -25.03 28.49
N LEU A 17 -33.14 -24.58 27.29
CA LEU A 17 -32.21 -24.14 26.24
C LEU A 17 -32.04 -22.61 26.20
N GLY A 18 -32.86 -21.86 26.94
CA GLY A 18 -32.85 -20.40 26.95
C GLY A 18 -33.70 -19.79 25.83
N ASP A 19 -34.02 -18.50 25.96
CA ASP A 19 -35.03 -17.81 25.13
C ASP A 19 -34.69 -17.77 23.63
N TYR A 20 -33.41 -17.89 23.28
CA TYR A 20 -32.92 -17.93 21.90
C TYR A 20 -33.35 -19.18 21.11
N PHE A 21 -33.79 -20.24 21.80
CA PHE A 21 -34.21 -21.51 21.18
C PHE A 21 -35.71 -21.75 21.29
N ASP A 22 -36.49 -20.72 21.65
CA ASP A 22 -37.94 -20.81 21.54
C ASP A 22 -38.37 -20.87 20.06
N ARG A 23 -39.49 -21.55 19.81
CA ARG A 23 -40.00 -21.83 18.46
C ARG A 23 -40.20 -20.53 17.66
N ALA A 24 -40.65 -19.46 18.31
CA ALA A 24 -40.85 -18.16 17.66
C ALA A 24 -39.53 -17.56 17.17
N ALA A 25 -38.50 -17.54 18.03
CA ALA A 25 -37.18 -17.00 17.70
C ALA A 25 -36.47 -17.80 16.59
N VAL A 26 -36.56 -19.13 16.62
CA VAL A 26 -35.97 -19.98 15.59
C VAL A 26 -36.69 -19.80 14.24
N LEU A 27 -38.02 -19.65 14.24
CA LEU A 27 -38.75 -19.40 12.99
C LEU A 27 -38.47 -18.00 12.42
N GLU A 28 -38.33 -16.99 13.28
CA GLU A 28 -37.99 -15.62 12.87
C GLU A 28 -36.58 -15.53 12.28
N THR A 29 -35.61 -16.22 12.87
CA THR A 29 -34.25 -16.28 12.30
C THR A 29 -34.23 -17.00 10.95
N LEU A 30 -35.01 -18.06 10.77
CA LEU A 30 -35.13 -18.76 9.50
C LEU A 30 -35.81 -17.91 8.42
N THR A 31 -36.85 -17.14 8.76
CA THR A 31 -37.49 -16.20 7.81
C THR A 31 -36.57 -15.06 7.42
N ILE A 32 -35.81 -14.50 8.36
CA ILE A 32 -34.79 -13.47 8.07
C ILE A 32 -33.71 -14.01 7.13
N ASN A 33 -33.23 -15.24 7.37
CA ASN A 33 -32.22 -15.87 6.52
C ASN A 33 -32.76 -16.16 5.12
N ALA A 34 -34.02 -16.60 4.99
CA ALA A 34 -34.66 -16.79 3.70
C ALA A 34 -34.82 -15.46 2.93
N GLN A 35 -35.23 -14.38 3.61
CA GLN A 35 -35.32 -13.05 3.00
C GLN A 35 -33.95 -12.52 2.56
N ASN A 36 -32.90 -12.74 3.35
CA ASN A 36 -31.54 -12.34 3.00
C ASN A 36 -30.98 -13.15 1.81
N ALA A 37 -31.33 -14.44 1.70
CA ALA A 37 -30.97 -15.26 0.56
C ALA A 37 -31.66 -14.79 -0.74
N VAL A 38 -32.93 -14.36 -0.65
CA VAL A 38 -33.66 -13.77 -1.79
C VAL A 38 -33.06 -12.41 -2.19
N ARG A 39 -32.75 -11.54 -1.24
CA ARG A 39 -32.06 -10.25 -1.51
C ARG A 39 -30.66 -10.43 -2.11
N ALA A 40 -29.96 -11.51 -1.78
CA ALA A 40 -28.65 -11.83 -2.35
C ALA A 40 -28.73 -12.35 -3.80
N ALA A 41 -29.89 -12.86 -4.21
CA ALA A 41 -30.15 -13.34 -5.58
C ALA A 41 -30.67 -12.24 -6.51
N GLU A 42 -31.11 -11.09 -5.98
CA GLU A 42 -31.50 -9.93 -6.77
C GLU A 42 -30.27 -9.14 -7.24
N THR A 43 -29.89 -9.27 -8.51
CA THR A 43 -28.86 -8.42 -9.14
C THR A 43 -29.36 -6.98 -9.25
N PRO A 44 -28.72 -5.97 -8.62
CA PRO A 44 -29.13 -4.58 -8.80
C PRO A 44 -28.68 -4.05 -10.18
N ALA A 45 -29.59 -3.34 -10.85
CA ALA A 45 -29.33 -2.63 -12.10
C ALA A 45 -28.23 -1.55 -11.96
N PRO A 46 -27.47 -1.25 -13.04
CA PRO A 46 -26.28 -0.42 -12.97
C PRO A 46 -26.67 1.04 -12.73
N LYS A 47 -26.25 1.60 -11.59
CA LYS A 47 -26.26 3.05 -11.33
C LYS A 47 -24.89 3.61 -11.66
N GLU A 48 -24.87 4.66 -12.46
CA GLU A 48 -23.69 5.46 -12.80
C GLU A 48 -23.07 6.04 -11.53
N GLU A 49 -21.80 5.73 -11.26
CA GLU A 49 -21.02 6.37 -10.19
C GLU A 49 -19.63 6.80 -10.69
N HIS A 50 -19.32 8.08 -10.43
CA HIS A 50 -18.01 8.70 -10.54
C HIS A 50 -16.93 8.00 -9.68
N PRO A 51 -15.64 8.11 -10.04
CA PRO A 51 -14.60 7.21 -9.53
C PRO A 51 -14.25 7.48 -8.06
N ARG A 52 -14.79 6.64 -7.16
CA ARG A 52 -14.34 6.55 -5.76
C ARG A 52 -13.09 5.68 -5.64
N SER A 53 -12.22 6.03 -4.70
CA SER A 53 -10.88 5.45 -4.60
C SER A 53 -10.86 3.95 -4.24
N ILE A 54 -9.97 3.20 -4.90
CA ILE A 54 -9.73 1.75 -4.72
C ILE A 54 -9.45 1.37 -3.25
N ARG A 55 -8.98 2.33 -2.45
CA ARG A 55 -8.60 2.14 -1.05
C ARG A 55 -9.81 1.89 -0.13
N GLU A 56 -10.95 2.49 -0.43
CA GLU A 56 -12.19 2.34 0.35
C GLU A 56 -12.87 0.98 0.08
N ARG A 57 -12.70 0.44 -1.13
CA ARG A 57 -13.21 -0.89 -1.52
C ARG A 57 -12.48 -2.03 -0.83
N LEU A 58 -11.20 -1.84 -0.49
CA LEU A 58 -10.39 -2.88 0.15
C LEU A 58 -10.60 -2.97 1.68
N GLN A 59 -11.21 -1.97 2.31
CA GLN A 59 -11.42 -1.96 3.76
C GLN A 59 -12.78 -2.54 4.19
N ARG A 60 -13.81 -2.52 3.33
CA ARG A 60 -15.13 -3.07 3.68
C ARG A 60 -15.24 -4.60 3.60
N ASN A 61 -14.30 -5.28 2.93
CA ASN A 61 -14.33 -6.74 2.78
C ASN A 61 -13.53 -7.49 3.86
N LYS A 62 -13.27 -6.85 5.01
CA LYS A 62 -12.67 -7.50 6.19
C LYS A 62 -13.75 -7.89 7.21
N ALA A 63 -14.81 -8.54 6.74
CA ALA A 63 -15.67 -9.38 7.57
C ALA A 63 -15.37 -10.82 7.18
N THR A 64 -14.99 -11.61 8.19
CA THR A 64 -14.63 -13.03 8.17
C THR A 64 -15.44 -13.89 7.19
N ILE A 65 -14.77 -14.45 6.18
CA ILE A 65 -15.28 -15.56 5.36
C ILE A 65 -14.25 -16.69 5.37
N ASN A 66 -14.73 -17.86 5.79
CA ASN A 66 -14.02 -19.13 5.80
C ASN A 66 -13.83 -19.68 4.37
N THR A 67 -12.59 -20.01 3.99
CA THR A 67 -12.18 -21.03 2.98
C THR A 67 -12.52 -20.80 1.48
N PRO A 68 -11.78 -21.44 0.53
CA PRO A 68 -10.88 -20.74 -0.39
C PRO A 68 -11.46 -20.57 -1.80
N LYS A 69 -11.06 -19.49 -2.46
CA LYS A 69 -11.29 -19.30 -3.91
C LYS A 69 -10.09 -19.85 -4.67
N GLN A 70 -10.27 -20.98 -5.34
CA GLN A 70 -9.47 -21.34 -6.51
C GLN A 70 -9.97 -20.49 -7.68
N ASP A 71 -9.30 -19.37 -7.93
CA ASP A 71 -9.35 -18.69 -9.22
C ASP A 71 -7.95 -18.85 -9.84
N THR A 72 -7.85 -19.69 -10.87
CA THR A 72 -6.65 -20.01 -11.66
C THR A 72 -6.12 -18.83 -12.51
N SER A 73 -6.40 -17.59 -12.12
CA SER A 73 -5.89 -16.35 -12.75
C SER A 73 -5.04 -15.50 -11.81
N GLN A 74 -4.81 -15.95 -10.58
CA GLN A 74 -3.76 -15.43 -9.71
C GLN A 74 -2.69 -16.51 -9.64
N ARG A 75 -1.53 -16.30 -10.29
CA ARG A 75 -0.31 -16.91 -9.77
C ARG A 75 -0.28 -16.46 -8.30
N GLU A 76 -0.56 -17.36 -7.37
CA GLU A 76 -0.52 -17.02 -5.95
C GLU A 76 0.89 -16.47 -5.69
N ALA A 77 1.01 -15.16 -5.52
CA ALA A 77 2.30 -14.51 -5.31
C ALA A 77 2.99 -15.24 -4.16
N VAL A 78 4.15 -15.83 -4.44
CA VAL A 78 4.83 -16.68 -3.48
C VAL A 78 5.07 -15.89 -2.20
N GLN A 79 4.56 -16.43 -1.10
CA GLN A 79 4.69 -15.86 0.23
C GLN A 79 5.87 -16.49 0.95
N ARG A 80 6.37 -15.76 1.94
CA ARG A 80 7.49 -16.23 2.76
C ARG A 80 7.07 -17.38 3.66
N MET A 81 7.83 -18.48 3.62
CA MET A 81 7.65 -19.61 4.52
C MET A 81 7.88 -19.23 5.98
N VAL A 82 7.05 -19.81 6.86
CA VAL A 82 7.07 -19.62 8.30
C VAL A 82 8.16 -20.48 8.94
N ASP A 83 8.99 -19.84 9.76
CA ASP A 83 9.91 -20.54 10.66
C ASP A 83 9.12 -21.15 11.83
N ARG A 84 8.81 -22.44 11.70
CA ARG A 84 7.99 -23.18 12.68
C ARG A 84 8.69 -23.36 14.02
N GLU A 85 10.01 -23.38 14.07
CA GLU A 85 10.77 -23.51 15.31
C GLU A 85 10.76 -22.20 16.08
N ALA A 86 11.07 -21.10 15.40
CA ALA A 86 10.98 -19.77 15.99
C ALA A 86 9.55 -19.48 16.48
N LYS A 87 8.52 -19.84 15.70
CA LYS A 87 7.12 -19.64 16.12
C LYS A 87 6.69 -20.51 17.29
N ARG A 88 7.22 -21.73 17.42
CA ARG A 88 7.03 -22.54 18.64
C ARG A 88 7.71 -21.90 19.86
N ALA A 89 8.93 -21.37 19.70
CA ALA A 89 9.65 -20.67 20.76
C ALA A 89 8.94 -19.37 21.21
N GLU A 90 8.26 -18.67 20.30
CA GLU A 90 7.38 -17.53 20.61
C GLU A 90 6.07 -17.93 21.33
N GLY A 91 5.86 -19.21 21.65
CA GLY A 91 4.66 -19.69 22.35
C GLY A 91 3.43 -19.90 21.46
N LYS A 92 3.59 -20.02 20.13
CA LYS A 92 2.47 -20.38 19.25
C LYS A 92 2.04 -21.83 19.49
N GLY A 93 0.74 -22.03 19.66
CA GLY A 93 0.16 -23.35 19.94
C GLY A 93 0.19 -24.32 18.76
N THR A 94 -0.13 -25.59 19.05
CA THR A 94 -0.11 -26.71 18.08
C THR A 94 -0.99 -26.48 16.85
N GLY A 95 -2.10 -25.76 16.99
CA GLY A 95 -2.96 -25.39 15.84
C GLY A 95 -2.24 -24.48 14.83
N TYR A 96 -1.47 -23.51 15.32
CA TYR A 96 -0.67 -22.63 14.45
C TYR A 96 0.46 -23.40 13.77
N ASP A 97 1.10 -24.32 14.48
CA ASP A 97 2.16 -25.16 13.90
C ASP A 97 1.63 -26.06 12.76
N ARG A 98 0.47 -26.68 12.93
CA ARG A 98 -0.21 -27.46 11.88
C ARG A 98 -0.57 -26.60 10.67
N TRP A 99 -1.11 -25.41 10.92
CA TRP A 99 -1.39 -24.45 9.84
C TRP A 99 -0.11 -24.04 9.11
N ALA A 100 0.95 -23.71 9.83
CA ALA A 100 2.24 -23.30 9.27
C ALA A 100 2.89 -24.43 8.46
N ALA A 101 2.70 -25.70 8.84
CA ALA A 101 3.15 -26.85 8.08
C ALA A 101 2.46 -26.93 6.70
N VAL A 102 1.13 -26.85 6.67
CA VAL A 102 0.35 -26.87 5.42
C VAL A 102 0.65 -25.63 4.56
N HIS A 103 0.74 -24.46 5.19
CA HIS A 103 1.11 -23.22 4.51
C HIS A 103 2.49 -23.33 3.86
N ASN A 104 3.49 -23.79 4.61
CA ASN A 104 4.84 -23.98 4.08
C ASN A 104 4.87 -24.97 2.93
N LEU A 105 4.18 -26.11 3.02
CA LEU A 105 4.12 -27.08 1.92
C LEU A 105 3.58 -26.45 0.63
N LYS A 106 2.53 -25.62 0.73
CA LYS A 106 2.00 -24.86 -0.41
C LYS A 106 3.04 -23.88 -0.97
N GLN A 107 3.70 -23.11 -0.09
CA GLN A 107 4.72 -22.15 -0.52
C GLN A 107 5.96 -22.83 -1.09
N MET A 108 6.34 -24.03 -0.63
CA MET A 108 7.43 -24.81 -1.20
C MET A 108 7.11 -25.22 -2.64
N ALA A 109 5.91 -25.78 -2.87
CA ALA A 109 5.47 -26.16 -4.21
C ALA A 109 5.43 -24.95 -5.16
N ALA A 110 4.84 -23.84 -4.72
CA ALA A 110 4.77 -22.61 -5.52
C ALA A 110 6.16 -22.02 -5.78
N THR A 111 7.07 -22.05 -4.80
CA THR A 111 8.46 -21.58 -4.96
C THR A 111 9.20 -22.42 -5.99
N MET A 112 9.09 -23.75 -5.93
CA MET A 112 9.75 -24.65 -6.88
C MET A 112 9.23 -24.42 -8.30
N SER A 113 7.90 -24.30 -8.47
CA SER A 113 7.29 -23.98 -9.77
C SER A 113 7.83 -22.67 -10.36
N ILE A 114 7.91 -21.60 -9.55
CA ILE A 114 8.47 -20.32 -10.02
C ILE A 114 9.96 -20.46 -10.37
N TYR A 115 10.72 -21.19 -9.56
CA TYR A 115 12.15 -21.37 -9.77
C TYR A 115 12.42 -22.15 -11.08
N GLU A 116 11.67 -23.22 -11.35
CA GLU A 116 11.72 -23.97 -12.60
C GLU A 116 11.30 -23.11 -13.80
N GLU A 117 10.18 -22.37 -13.70
CA GLU A 117 9.70 -21.47 -14.76
C GLU A 117 10.67 -20.32 -15.07
N SER A 118 11.43 -19.87 -14.07
CA SER A 118 12.38 -18.76 -14.22
C SER A 118 13.65 -19.13 -14.99
N GLY A 119 13.88 -20.42 -15.23
CA GLY A 119 15.04 -20.92 -15.99
C GLY A 119 16.38 -20.77 -15.26
N PHE A 120 16.37 -20.47 -13.95
CA PHE A 120 17.59 -20.45 -13.16
C PHE A 120 18.19 -21.86 -13.07
N SER A 121 19.41 -22.00 -13.55
CA SER A 121 20.15 -23.26 -13.53
C SER A 121 20.88 -23.45 -12.18
N SER A 122 21.05 -22.39 -11.39
CA SER A 122 21.70 -22.44 -10.09
C SER A 122 21.22 -21.36 -9.11
N PRO A 123 21.36 -21.58 -7.79
CA PRO A 123 21.10 -20.54 -6.79
C PRO A 123 21.94 -19.27 -6.99
N GLU A 124 23.13 -19.38 -7.59
CA GLU A 124 24.01 -18.24 -7.89
C GLU A 124 23.41 -17.31 -8.95
N GLU A 125 22.72 -17.86 -9.94
CA GLU A 125 22.00 -17.06 -10.95
C GLU A 125 20.83 -16.28 -10.33
N LEU A 126 20.13 -16.88 -9.36
CA LEU A 126 19.08 -16.20 -8.60
C LEU A 126 19.66 -15.04 -7.76
N GLU A 127 20.83 -15.24 -7.15
CA GLU A 127 21.55 -14.18 -6.43
C GLU A 127 21.98 -13.04 -7.35
N ALA A 128 22.53 -13.36 -8.52
CA ALA A 128 22.91 -12.37 -9.53
C ALA A 128 21.69 -11.58 -10.04
N ALA A 129 20.56 -12.25 -10.27
CA ALA A 129 19.31 -11.62 -10.65
C ALA A 129 18.77 -10.69 -9.54
N LEU A 130 18.88 -11.10 -8.27
CA LEU A 130 18.50 -10.29 -7.12
C LEU A 130 19.41 -9.07 -6.96
N ALA A 131 20.73 -9.24 -7.13
CA ALA A 131 21.70 -8.15 -7.08
C ALA A 131 21.41 -7.12 -8.18
N THR A 132 21.14 -7.59 -9.40
CA THR A 132 20.75 -6.74 -10.53
C THR A 132 19.46 -5.99 -10.24
N ALA A 133 18.39 -6.68 -9.81
CA ALA A 133 17.12 -6.05 -9.47
C ALA A 133 17.25 -5.01 -8.34
N SER A 134 18.09 -5.28 -7.35
CA SER A 134 18.36 -4.36 -6.23
C SER A 134 19.13 -3.11 -6.67
N ALA A 135 20.09 -3.27 -7.59
CA ALA A 135 20.83 -2.15 -8.18
C ALA A 135 19.90 -1.26 -9.02
N GLU A 136 19.05 -1.86 -9.85
CA GLU A 136 18.05 -1.14 -10.64
C GLU A 136 17.03 -0.41 -9.74
N LEU A 137 16.54 -1.05 -8.68
CA LEU A 137 15.63 -0.44 -7.72
C LEU A 137 16.27 0.78 -7.05
N SER A 138 17.55 0.65 -6.65
CA SER A 138 18.31 1.73 -6.03
C SER A 138 18.55 2.89 -7.00
N SER A 139 18.83 2.58 -8.28
CA SER A 139 18.96 3.58 -9.35
C SER A 139 17.65 4.37 -9.57
N VAL A 140 16.50 3.68 -9.72
CA VAL A 140 15.20 4.35 -9.87
C VAL A 140 14.85 5.17 -8.63
N HIS A 141 15.11 4.66 -7.43
CA HIS A 141 14.89 5.40 -6.20
C HIS A 141 15.75 6.68 -6.11
N ALA A 142 17.01 6.62 -6.55
CA ALA A 142 17.88 7.80 -6.63
C ALA A 142 17.34 8.84 -7.62
N LYS A 143 16.90 8.41 -8.81
CA LYS A 143 16.25 9.30 -9.80
C LYS A 143 14.98 9.94 -9.24
N LEU A 144 14.14 9.15 -8.57
CA LEU A 144 12.91 9.64 -7.94
C LEU A 144 13.22 10.72 -6.89
N LYS A 145 14.22 10.51 -6.03
CA LYS A 145 14.67 11.52 -5.05
C LYS A 145 15.17 12.79 -5.71
N ALA A 146 15.93 12.69 -6.80
CA ALA A 146 16.43 13.84 -7.53
C ALA A 146 15.28 14.68 -8.11
N VAL A 147 14.30 14.03 -8.76
CA VAL A 147 13.10 14.69 -9.29
C VAL A 147 12.28 15.31 -8.18
N GLU A 148 12.11 14.64 -7.04
CA GLU A 148 11.38 15.19 -5.88
C GLU A 148 12.07 16.42 -5.27
N SER A 149 13.40 16.45 -5.20
CA SER A 149 14.16 17.62 -4.75
C SER A 149 13.98 18.79 -5.72
N ALA A 150 14.19 18.56 -7.02
CA ALA A 150 14.01 19.58 -8.04
C ALA A 150 12.59 20.15 -8.03
N LEU A 151 11.59 19.29 -7.86
CA LEU A 151 10.18 19.69 -7.79
C LEU A 151 9.90 20.56 -6.56
N ARG A 152 10.50 20.25 -5.40
CA ARG A 152 10.41 21.07 -4.20
C ARG A 152 11.02 22.45 -4.42
N GLU A 153 12.23 22.51 -4.93
CA GLU A 153 12.95 23.76 -5.23
C GLU A 153 12.17 24.64 -6.20
N LYS A 154 11.61 24.05 -7.27
CA LYS A 154 10.80 24.77 -8.26
C LYS A 154 9.49 25.28 -7.68
N LYS A 155 8.84 24.53 -6.78
CA LYS A 155 7.63 24.98 -6.07
C LYS A 155 7.93 26.12 -5.09
N ASP A 156 9.05 26.06 -4.38
CA ASP A 156 9.48 27.15 -3.51
C ASP A 156 9.79 28.41 -4.32
N LEU A 157 10.47 28.26 -5.47
CA LEU A 157 10.68 29.34 -6.42
C LEU A 157 9.35 29.91 -6.94
N GLN A 158 8.38 29.06 -7.28
CA GLN A 158 7.06 29.49 -7.74
C GLN A 158 6.32 30.30 -6.66
N LYS A 159 6.37 29.85 -5.41
CA LYS A 159 5.76 30.56 -4.28
C LYS A 159 6.35 31.96 -4.13
N GLN A 160 7.67 32.08 -4.17
CA GLN A 160 8.37 33.38 -4.05
C GLN A 160 8.11 34.28 -5.26
N LEU A 161 8.06 33.70 -6.46
CA LEU A 161 7.68 34.41 -7.69
C LEU A 161 6.27 34.99 -7.60
N LEU A 162 5.29 34.19 -7.18
CA LEU A 162 3.90 34.65 -7.02
C LEU A 162 3.79 35.72 -5.94
N ALA A 163 4.49 35.56 -4.81
CA ALA A 163 4.55 36.59 -3.77
C ALA A 163 5.11 37.91 -4.31
N TYR A 164 6.21 37.86 -5.05
CA TYR A 164 6.82 39.06 -5.66
C TYR A 164 5.91 39.71 -6.73
N ILE A 165 5.26 38.92 -7.59
CA ILE A 165 4.33 39.44 -8.60
C ILE A 165 3.14 40.14 -7.95
N LYS A 166 2.58 39.58 -6.87
CA LYS A 166 1.45 40.18 -6.13
C LYS A 166 1.76 41.56 -5.56
N THR A 167 3.01 41.82 -5.18
CA THR A 167 3.47 43.13 -4.65
C THR A 167 3.73 44.18 -5.73
N LYS A 168 3.60 43.82 -7.02
CA LYS A 168 3.86 44.75 -8.13
C LYS A 168 3.02 46.03 -8.06
N PRO A 169 1.71 46.01 -7.77
CA PRO A 169 0.90 47.22 -7.68
C PRO A 169 1.39 48.21 -6.63
N ALA A 170 1.74 47.74 -5.42
CA ALA A 170 2.29 48.59 -4.37
C ALA A 170 3.64 49.23 -4.79
N ARG A 171 4.49 48.45 -5.44
CA ARG A 171 5.78 48.95 -5.91
C ARG A 171 5.67 49.98 -7.04
N ASP A 172 4.74 49.76 -7.97
CA ASP A 172 4.50 50.71 -9.06
C ASP A 172 3.77 51.97 -8.54
N GLY A 173 2.86 51.82 -7.57
CA GLY A 173 2.21 52.96 -6.89
C GLY A 173 3.19 53.83 -6.11
N LEU A 174 4.23 53.26 -5.50
CA LEU A 174 5.30 54.03 -4.87
C LEU A 174 6.11 54.85 -5.87
N LYS A 175 6.37 54.32 -7.07
CA LYS A 175 7.08 55.06 -8.14
C LYS A 175 6.26 56.24 -8.66
N ALA A 176 4.93 56.14 -8.61
CA ALA A 176 4.03 57.22 -9.01
C ALA A 176 4.05 58.41 -8.03
N GLN A 177 4.54 58.23 -6.80
CA GLN A 177 4.64 59.30 -5.80
C GLN A 177 5.80 60.26 -6.14
N LYS A 178 5.45 61.54 -6.31
CA LYS A 178 6.40 62.59 -6.73
C LYS A 178 7.15 63.25 -5.58
N THR A 179 6.55 63.32 -4.39
CA THR A 179 7.15 63.97 -3.22
C THR A 179 7.65 62.94 -2.21
N GLU A 180 8.70 63.29 -1.47
CA GLU A 180 9.32 62.38 -0.49
C GLU A 180 8.40 62.07 0.69
N LYS A 181 7.63 63.06 1.15
CA LYS A 181 6.58 62.88 2.17
C LYS A 181 5.50 61.90 1.71
N ALA A 182 5.05 62.00 0.45
CA ALA A 182 4.06 61.07 -0.09
C ALA A 182 4.64 59.65 -0.24
N ARG A 183 5.91 59.51 -0.63
CA ARG A 183 6.61 58.21 -0.68
C ARG A 183 6.70 57.55 0.69
N LYS A 184 7.03 58.31 1.74
CA LYS A 184 7.12 57.79 3.10
C LYS A 184 5.77 57.28 3.60
N ASN A 185 4.73 58.11 3.52
CA ASN A 185 3.37 57.73 3.93
C ASN A 185 2.86 56.51 3.13
N TYR A 186 3.17 56.45 1.84
CA TYR A 186 2.79 55.32 0.99
C TYR A 186 3.50 54.02 1.38
N ARG A 187 4.78 54.09 1.76
CA ARG A 187 5.51 52.91 2.28
C ARG A 187 4.93 52.41 3.59
N GLU A 188 4.55 53.31 4.49
CA GLU A 188 3.91 52.94 5.76
C GLU A 188 2.55 52.26 5.52
N GLN A 189 1.75 52.75 4.56
CA GLN A 189 0.47 52.15 4.18
C GLN A 189 0.59 50.76 3.53
N HIS A 190 1.69 50.51 2.82
CA HIS A 190 1.95 49.27 2.07
C HIS A 190 3.12 48.47 2.64
N GLU A 191 3.42 48.62 3.93
CA GLU A 191 4.61 48.04 4.57
C GLU A 191 4.69 46.53 4.37
N SER A 192 3.56 45.83 4.55
CA SER A 192 3.46 44.38 4.36
C SER A 192 3.87 43.93 2.95
N ASP A 193 3.40 44.63 1.91
CA ASP A 193 3.74 44.33 0.52
C ASP A 193 5.24 44.56 0.24
N PHE A 194 5.82 45.61 0.82
CA PHE A 194 7.26 45.87 0.69
C PHE A 194 8.10 44.81 1.40
N MET A 195 7.69 44.36 2.59
CA MET A 195 8.36 43.29 3.33
C MET A 195 8.31 41.96 2.56
N ILE A 196 7.17 41.62 1.94
CA ILE A 196 7.04 40.43 1.10
C ILE A 196 7.94 40.54 -0.15
N ALA A 197 7.95 41.69 -0.81
CA ALA A 197 8.79 41.92 -1.98
C ALA A 197 10.29 41.82 -1.65
N GLU A 198 10.68 42.35 -0.50
CA GLU A 198 12.05 42.28 0.01
C GLU A 198 12.45 40.84 0.34
N ALA A 199 11.60 40.10 1.04
CA ALA A 199 11.84 38.68 1.35
C ALA A 199 12.03 37.85 0.07
N ALA A 200 11.17 38.03 -0.92
CA ALA A 200 11.27 37.33 -2.20
C ALA A 200 12.55 37.71 -2.98
N THR A 201 12.96 38.99 -2.96
CA THR A 201 14.21 39.42 -3.62
C THR A 201 15.45 38.90 -2.90
N ARG A 202 15.45 38.83 -1.56
CA ARG A 202 16.52 38.16 -0.80
C ARG A 202 16.62 36.68 -1.17
N TYR A 203 15.48 35.99 -1.32
CA TYR A 203 15.44 34.61 -1.79
C TYR A 203 16.06 34.45 -3.19
N PHE A 204 15.67 35.28 -4.16
CA PHE A 204 16.23 35.20 -5.52
C PHE A 204 17.74 35.43 -5.52
N LYS A 205 18.23 36.40 -4.74
CA LYS A 205 19.68 36.65 -4.59
C LYS A 205 20.41 35.45 -3.99
N ALA A 206 19.86 34.83 -2.94
CA ALA A 206 20.45 33.65 -2.30
C ALA A 206 20.52 32.44 -3.25
N GLN A 207 19.56 32.32 -4.17
CA GLN A 207 19.52 31.27 -5.19
C GLN A 207 20.33 31.63 -6.46
N GLY A 208 21.05 32.76 -6.47
CA GLY A 208 21.81 33.22 -7.64
C GLY A 208 20.95 33.59 -8.85
N ILE A 209 19.65 33.82 -8.65
CA ILE A 209 18.69 34.13 -9.71
C ILE A 209 18.79 35.62 -10.03
N SER A 210 19.52 35.95 -11.10
CA SER A 210 19.62 37.32 -11.62
C SER A 210 18.42 37.71 -12.49
N LYS A 211 17.86 36.74 -13.23
CA LYS A 211 16.70 36.94 -14.11
C LYS A 211 15.51 36.13 -13.60
N ILE A 212 14.45 36.84 -13.22
CA ILE A 212 13.22 36.22 -12.73
C ILE A 212 12.58 35.41 -13.87
N PRO A 213 12.36 34.10 -13.69
CA PRO A 213 11.77 33.26 -14.73
C PRO A 213 10.33 33.66 -15.02
N ALA A 214 9.89 33.41 -16.26
CA ALA A 214 8.50 33.60 -16.63
C ALA A 214 7.62 32.58 -15.89
N SER A 215 6.55 33.05 -15.22
CA SER A 215 5.66 32.19 -14.42
C SER A 215 5.11 30.98 -15.20
N LYS A 216 4.72 31.19 -16.47
CA LYS A 216 4.25 30.12 -17.36
C LYS A 216 5.32 29.07 -17.66
N ALA A 217 6.57 29.48 -17.86
CA ALA A 217 7.68 28.56 -18.11
C ALA A 217 7.99 27.71 -16.86
N LEU A 218 8.00 28.34 -15.68
CA LEU A 218 8.19 27.65 -14.41
C LEU A 218 7.05 26.64 -14.13
N GLN A 219 5.81 27.02 -14.45
CA GLN A 219 4.66 26.13 -14.32
C GLN A 219 4.80 24.90 -15.24
N ALA A 220 5.16 25.09 -16.50
CA ALA A 220 5.36 23.99 -17.46
C ALA A 220 6.47 23.03 -17.00
N GLU A 221 7.56 23.56 -16.44
CA GLU A 221 8.66 22.75 -15.89
C GLU A 221 8.21 21.92 -14.67
N ILE A 222 7.42 22.52 -13.75
CA ILE A 222 6.84 21.79 -12.61
C ILE A 222 5.90 20.68 -13.09
N GLU A 223 5.07 20.94 -14.10
CA GLU A 223 4.18 19.92 -14.68
C GLU A 223 4.96 18.78 -15.33
N GLN A 224 6.06 19.08 -16.02
CA GLN A 224 6.94 18.07 -16.59
C GLN A 224 7.58 17.20 -15.50
N LEU A 225 8.11 17.81 -14.43
CA LEU A 225 8.67 17.08 -13.29
C LEU A 225 7.62 16.23 -12.56
N MET A 226 6.37 16.71 -12.47
CA MET A 226 5.27 15.92 -11.89
C MET A 226 4.95 14.68 -12.75
N ARG A 227 4.98 14.79 -14.08
CA ARG A 227 4.79 13.65 -15.00
C ARG A 227 5.92 12.64 -14.86
N GLU A 228 7.17 13.11 -14.87
CA GLU A 228 8.36 12.28 -14.69
C GLU A 228 8.36 11.58 -13.33
N LYS A 229 7.96 12.28 -12.25
CA LYS A 229 7.80 11.67 -10.94
C LYS A 229 6.80 10.51 -10.97
N ASN A 230 5.66 10.69 -11.65
CA ASN A 230 4.62 9.65 -11.72
C ASN A 230 5.11 8.42 -12.51
N THR A 231 5.84 8.62 -13.60
CA THR A 231 6.42 7.51 -14.37
C THR A 231 7.47 6.76 -13.55
N LEU A 232 8.40 7.49 -12.92
CA LEU A 232 9.42 6.89 -12.05
C LEU A 232 8.81 6.17 -10.84
N TYR A 233 7.69 6.66 -10.31
CA TYR A 233 7.01 5.99 -9.20
C TYR A 233 6.42 4.64 -9.62
N ASN A 234 5.86 4.54 -10.84
CA ASN A 234 5.37 3.26 -11.36
C ASN A 234 6.53 2.28 -11.57
N GLU A 235 7.62 2.71 -12.20
CA GLU A 235 8.83 1.89 -12.37
C GLU A 235 9.39 1.44 -11.03
N TYR A 236 9.46 2.32 -10.04
CA TYR A 236 9.90 2.00 -8.69
C TYR A 236 9.03 0.92 -8.04
N ARG A 237 7.70 1.01 -8.21
CA ARG A 237 6.75 0.03 -7.66
C ARG A 237 6.96 -1.34 -8.29
N GLU A 238 7.12 -1.41 -9.60
CA GLU A 238 7.37 -2.66 -10.33
C GLU A 238 8.71 -3.28 -9.92
N LYS A 239 9.81 -2.51 -9.95
CA LYS A 239 11.14 -2.98 -9.53
C LYS A 239 11.15 -3.43 -8.08
N ARG A 240 10.40 -2.77 -7.20
CA ARG A 240 10.28 -3.13 -5.78
C ARG A 240 9.55 -4.45 -5.59
N GLU A 241 8.43 -4.67 -6.28
CA GLU A 241 7.72 -5.96 -6.20
C GLU A 241 8.59 -7.08 -6.77
N ARG A 242 9.25 -6.89 -7.92
CA ARG A 242 10.18 -7.88 -8.49
C ARG A 242 11.32 -8.24 -7.52
N THR A 243 11.94 -7.23 -6.91
CA THR A 243 13.03 -7.46 -5.94
C THR A 243 12.53 -8.25 -4.72
N LYS A 244 11.33 -7.93 -4.24
CA LYS A 244 10.70 -8.61 -3.10
C LYS A 244 10.30 -10.05 -3.41
N GLU A 245 9.80 -10.32 -4.62
CA GLU A 245 9.51 -11.67 -5.11
C GLU A 245 10.77 -12.52 -5.15
N LEU A 246 11.84 -12.03 -5.79
CA LEU A 246 13.14 -12.72 -5.85
C LEU A 246 13.71 -13.00 -4.45
N GLN A 247 13.60 -12.03 -3.53
CA GLN A 247 14.04 -12.20 -2.15
C GLN A 247 13.22 -13.25 -1.40
N THR A 248 11.92 -13.35 -1.70
CA THR A 248 11.03 -14.36 -1.09
C THR A 248 11.36 -15.74 -1.62
N VAL A 249 11.54 -15.89 -2.94
CA VAL A 249 11.98 -17.14 -3.59
C VAL A 249 13.30 -17.60 -3.00
N LYS A 250 14.32 -16.72 -2.93
CA LYS A 250 15.61 -17.01 -2.30
C LYS A 250 15.45 -17.48 -0.85
N SER A 251 14.66 -16.77 -0.04
CA SER A 251 14.44 -17.12 1.36
C SER A 251 13.77 -18.50 1.50
N ASN A 252 12.82 -18.83 0.63
CA ASN A 252 12.11 -20.09 0.65
C ASN A 252 13.02 -21.24 0.21
N ILE A 253 13.76 -21.09 -0.88
CA ILE A 253 14.77 -22.07 -1.35
C ILE A 253 15.78 -22.36 -0.23
N GLY A 254 16.28 -21.32 0.44
CA GLY A 254 17.18 -21.50 1.58
C GLY A 254 16.56 -22.32 2.72
N GLN A 255 15.27 -22.17 3.00
CA GLN A 255 14.57 -22.99 4.01
C GLN A 255 14.31 -24.43 3.52
N ILE A 256 14.05 -24.63 2.22
CA ILE A 256 13.84 -25.94 1.61
C ILE A 256 15.13 -26.77 1.71
N LEU A 257 16.25 -26.20 1.25
CA LEU A 257 17.56 -26.85 1.24
C LEU A 257 18.07 -27.15 2.66
N ARG A 258 17.79 -26.27 3.64
CA ARG A 258 18.13 -26.51 5.05
C ARG A 258 17.33 -27.63 5.72
N ARG A 259 16.15 -27.98 5.19
CA ARG A 259 15.29 -29.05 5.73
C ARG A 259 15.62 -30.45 5.20
N GLU A 260 16.33 -30.56 4.08
CA GLU A 260 16.70 -31.86 3.50
C GLU A 260 17.61 -32.78 4.36
N PRO A 261 18.39 -32.32 5.36
CA PRO A 261 19.16 -33.24 6.19
C PRO A 261 18.31 -34.18 7.08
N GLU A 262 17.05 -33.87 7.36
CA GLU A 262 16.23 -34.65 8.33
C GLU A 262 15.36 -35.75 7.70
N ARG A 263 15.32 -35.89 6.37
CA ARG A 263 14.52 -36.94 5.71
C ARG A 263 15.20 -38.32 5.69
N GLY A 264 16.39 -38.46 6.26
CA GLY A 264 17.14 -39.72 6.29
C GLY A 264 17.55 -40.15 7.70
N LYS A 265 16.59 -40.62 8.51
CA LYS A 265 16.81 -41.65 9.54
C LYS A 265 15.46 -42.25 9.89
N GLY A 266 15.20 -43.44 9.36
CA GLY A 266 14.03 -44.23 9.66
C GLY A 266 13.82 -44.30 11.16
N ARG A 267 12.63 -43.91 11.61
CA ARG A 267 12.12 -44.38 12.89
C ARG A 267 11.60 -45.78 12.63
N ASP A 268 12.47 -46.77 12.78
CA ASP A 268 12.05 -48.12 13.11
C ASP A 268 11.26 -48.01 14.42
N ASN A 269 9.94 -48.00 14.30
CA ASN A 269 9.05 -48.21 15.43
C ASN A 269 8.87 -49.72 15.56
N GLU A 270 9.80 -50.38 16.25
CA GLU A 270 9.48 -51.58 17.00
C GLU A 270 8.75 -51.16 18.28
N ARG A 271 7.43 -51.38 18.33
CA ARG A 271 6.66 -51.80 19.51
C ARG A 271 5.39 -52.50 19.09
#